data_AF-A0A3B8ZDB2-F1
#
_entry.id   AF-A0A3B8ZDB2-F1
#
_cell.length_a   1.000
_cell.length_b   1.000
_cell.length_c   1.000
_cell.angle_alpha   90.00
_cell.angle_beta   90.00
_cell.angle_gamma   90.00
#
_symmetry.space_group_name_H-M   'P 1'
#
loop_
_entity.id
_entity.type
_entity.pdbx_description
1 polymer ?
#
loop_
_entity_poly.entity_id
_entity_poly.type
_entity_poly.pdbx_seq_one_letter_code
_entity_poly.pdbx_strand_id
1 'polypeptide(L)'
;MVLNKIDLLKEKELNDFEKRLREKLNWSGKIHQISALNKAGCSELCKALMNSVELHRRKLIKDENYREEQRCNEEKMAFEIRRSIGRSLSSKIVDEAARNEV
;
A
#
# COMPACT_ATOMS: atom_id res chain seq x y z
N MET A 1 -5.76 6.37 -4.35
CA MET A 1 -6.57 5.81 -3.25
C MET A 1 -7.52 4.76 -3.82
N VAL A 2 -7.86 3.71 -3.05
CA VAL A 2 -8.78 2.65 -3.49
C VAL A 2 -9.98 2.60 -2.55
N LEU A 3 -11.18 2.73 -3.10
CA LEU A 3 -12.45 2.54 -2.40
C LEU A 3 -12.98 1.15 -2.76
N ASN A 4 -13.01 0.25 -1.78
CA ASN A 4 -13.50 -1.12 -1.94
C ASN A 4 -14.93 -1.26 -1.41
N LYS A 5 -15.65 -2.27 -1.89
CA LYS A 5 -17.04 -2.62 -1.53
C LYS A 5 -18.10 -1.64 -2.07
N ILE A 6 -17.88 -1.14 -3.29
CA ILE A 6 -18.86 -0.23 -3.94
C ILE A 6 -20.21 -0.90 -4.22
N ASP A 7 -20.25 -2.24 -4.21
CA ASP A 7 -21.47 -3.04 -4.35
C ASP A 7 -22.47 -2.84 -3.20
N LEU A 8 -22.03 -2.30 -2.07
CA LEU A 8 -22.89 -2.02 -0.91
C LEU A 8 -23.65 -0.69 -1.03
N LEU A 9 -23.33 0.14 -2.04
CA LEU A 9 -23.85 1.49 -2.18
C LEU A 9 -24.53 1.67 -3.53
N LYS A 10 -25.61 2.44 -3.57
CA LYS A 10 -26.18 2.90 -4.83
C LYS A 10 -25.30 4.00 -5.42
N GLU A 11 -25.38 4.19 -6.73
CA GLU A 11 -24.54 5.14 -7.48
C GLU A 11 -24.57 6.57 -6.89
N LYS A 12 -25.74 7.05 -6.48
CA LYS A 12 -25.89 8.36 -5.82
C LYS A 12 -25.15 8.43 -4.48
N GLU A 13 -25.28 7.41 -3.65
CA GLU A 13 -24.65 7.34 -2.33
C GLU A 13 -23.12 7.22 -2.45
N LEU A 14 -22.66 6.49 -3.46
CA LEU A 14 -21.24 6.35 -3.76
C LEU A 14 -20.62 7.69 -4.16
N ASN A 15 -21.30 8.46 -5.00
CA ASN A 15 -20.85 9.80 -5.40
C ASN A 15 -20.80 10.78 -4.23
N ASP A 16 -21.84 10.78 -3.38
CA ASP A 16 -21.88 11.62 -2.19
C ASP A 16 -20.79 11.23 -1.19
N PHE A 17 -20.53 9.92 -1.04
CA PHE A 17 -19.46 9.40 -0.20
C PHE A 17 -18.09 9.81 -0.73
N GLU A 18 -17.84 9.66 -2.04
CA GLU A 18 -16.58 10.07 -2.66
C GLU A 18 -16.33 11.57 -2.45
N LYS A 19 -17.33 12.41 -2.67
CA LYS A 19 -17.21 13.86 -2.48
C LYS A 19 -16.84 14.20 -1.04
N ARG A 20 -17.56 13.65 -0.07
CA ARG A 20 -17.25 13.84 1.36
C ARG A 20 -15.85 13.35 1.73
N LEU A 21 -15.42 12.23 1.15
CA LEU A 21 -14.10 11.66 1.40
C LEU A 21 -12.99 12.57 0.86
N ARG A 22 -13.17 13.11 -0.35
CA ARG A 22 -12.25 14.08 -0.96
C ARG A 22 -12.13 15.35 -0.14
N GLU A 23 -13.27 15.92 0.28
CA GLU A 23 -13.31 17.13 1.10
C GLU A 23 -12.63 16.90 2.45
N LYS A 24 -12.94 15.80 3.15
CA LYS A 24 -12.39 15.52 4.49
C LYS A 24 -10.90 15.21 4.48
N LEU A 25 -10.42 14.48 3.47
CA LEU A 25 -9.00 14.10 3.36
C LEU A 25 -8.17 15.10 2.55
N ASN A 26 -8.81 16.17 2.05
CA ASN A 26 -8.23 17.13 1.11
C ASN A 26 -7.53 16.43 -0.07
N TRP A 27 -8.18 15.38 -0.61
CA TRP A 27 -7.55 14.45 -1.56
C TRP A 27 -7.86 14.81 -3.01
N SER A 28 -6.83 15.19 -3.77
CA SER A 28 -6.92 15.56 -5.20
C SER A 28 -6.63 14.41 -6.17
N GLY A 29 -6.08 13.29 -5.70
CA GLY A 29 -5.67 12.17 -6.55
C GLY A 29 -6.83 11.34 -7.11
N LYS A 30 -6.52 10.41 -8.03
CA LYS A 30 -7.48 9.43 -8.54
C LYS A 30 -7.95 8.50 -7.40
N ILE A 31 -9.27 8.28 -7.33
CA ILE A 31 -9.92 7.31 -6.45
C ILE A 31 -10.37 6.16 -7.34
N HIS A 32 -9.88 4.96 -7.05
CA HIS A 32 -10.26 3.75 -7.77
C HIS A 32 -11.40 3.07 -7.01
N GLN A 33 -12.56 3.01 -7.64
CA GLN A 33 -13.74 2.35 -7.11
C GLN A 33 -13.72 0.88 -7.53
N ILE A 34 -13.74 -0.05 -6.57
CA ILE A 34 -13.71 -1.49 -6.84
C ILE A 34 -14.72 -2.25 -5.99
N SER A 35 -15.15 -3.40 -6.49
CA SER A 35 -15.76 -4.46 -5.69
C SER A 35 -14.92 -5.71 -5.84
N ALA A 36 -14.14 -6.02 -4.81
CA ALA A 36 -13.30 -7.23 -4.82
C ALA A 36 -14.15 -8.51 -4.95
N LEU A 37 -15.33 -8.54 -4.31
CA LEU A 37 -16.25 -9.69 -4.33
C LEU A 37 -16.77 -9.95 -5.75
N ASN A 38 -17.20 -8.89 -6.43
CA ASN A 38 -17.77 -8.99 -7.78
C ASN A 38 -16.70 -8.86 -8.87
N LYS A 39 -15.42 -8.77 -8.50
CA LYS A 39 -14.26 -8.47 -9.37
C LYS A 39 -14.41 -7.19 -10.21
N ALA A 40 -15.37 -6.33 -9.88
CA ALA A 40 -15.63 -5.09 -10.59
C ALA A 40 -14.54 -4.06 -10.28
N GLY A 41 -14.04 -3.36 -11.30
CA GLY A 41 -12.97 -2.36 -11.16
C GLY A 41 -11.58 -2.92 -10.85
N CYS A 42 -11.45 -4.20 -10.45
CA CYS A 42 -10.17 -4.82 -10.13
C CYS A 42 -9.22 -4.88 -11.35
N SER A 43 -9.73 -5.20 -12.55
CA SER A 43 -8.90 -5.24 -13.76
C SER A 43 -8.35 -3.85 -14.11
N GLU A 44 -9.16 -2.80 -14.00
CA GLU A 44 -8.71 -1.43 -14.26
C GLU A 44 -7.69 -0.99 -13.21
N LEU A 45 -7.91 -1.33 -11.93
CA LEU A 45 -6.94 -1.07 -10.87
C LEU A 45 -5.60 -1.77 -11.15
N CYS A 46 -5.61 -3.05 -11.53
CA CYS A 46 -4.39 -3.78 -11.88
C CYS A 46 -3.64 -3.13 -13.05
N LYS A 47 -4.35 -2.72 -14.10
CA LYS A 47 -3.76 -2.01 -15.25
C LYS A 47 -3.16 -0.67 -14.83
N ALA A 48 -3.87 0.12 -14.03
CA ALA A 48 -3.38 1.41 -13.54
C ALA A 48 -2.12 1.23 -12.67
N LEU A 49 -2.10 0.19 -11.83
CA LEU A 49 -0.94 -0.16 -11.02
C LEU A 49 0.25 -0.57 -11.90
N MET A 50 0.04 -1.46 -12.87
CA MET A 50 1.09 -1.88 -13.81
C MET A 50 1.67 -0.68 -14.57
N ASN A 51 0.82 0.20 -15.10
CA ASN A 51 1.26 1.43 -15.77
C ASN A 51 2.12 2.32 -14.86
N SER A 52 1.73 2.47 -13.59
CA SER A 52 2.50 3.23 -12.61
C SER A 52 3.87 2.59 -12.34
N VAL A 53 3.92 1.27 -12.18
CA VAL A 53 5.17 0.52 -11.95
C VAL A 53 6.08 0.62 -13.17
N GLU A 54 5.55 0.49 -14.38
CA GLU A 54 6.34 0.60 -15.62
C GLU A 54 6.86 2.02 -15.85
N LEU A 55 6.04 3.05 -15.56
CA LEU A 55 6.49 4.43 -15.60
C LEU A 55 7.65 4.65 -14.63
N HIS A 56 7.54 4.11 -13.41
CA HIS A 56 8.58 4.19 -12.39
C HIS A 56 9.86 3.46 -12.82
N ARG A 57 9.75 2.24 -13.35
CA ARG A 57 10.90 1.49 -13.90
C ARG A 57 11.58 2.23 -15.05
N ARG A 58 10.81 2.86 -15.94
CA ARG A 58 11.37 3.67 -17.03
C ARG A 58 12.15 4.88 -16.54
N LYS A 59 11.71 5.51 -15.44
CA LYS A 59 12.45 6.62 -14.80
C LYS A 59 13.76 6.13 -14.18
N LEU A 60 13.73 5.01 -13.47
CA LEU A 60 14.93 4.35 -12.91
C LEU A 60 16.00 4.03 -13.95
N ILE A 61 15.62 3.63 -15.16
CA ILE A 61 16.58 3.28 -16.22
C ILE A 61 17.23 4.54 -16.82
N LYS A 62 16.51 5.67 -16.85
CA LYS A 62 16.94 6.88 -17.56
C LYS A 62 17.70 7.88 -16.69
N ASP A 63 17.61 7.78 -15.37
CA ASP A 63 18.11 8.79 -14.44
C ASP A 63 19.00 8.17 -13.36
N GLU A 64 20.30 8.48 -13.41
CA GLU A 64 21.32 7.94 -12.51
C GLU A 64 21.15 8.44 -11.06
N ASN A 65 20.74 9.69 -10.87
CA ASN A 65 20.47 10.28 -9.55
C ASN A 65 19.27 9.60 -8.87
N TYR A 66 18.25 9.23 -9.65
CA TYR A 66 17.07 8.53 -9.13
C TYR A 66 17.40 7.11 -8.63
N ARG A 67 18.40 6.45 -9.23
CA ARG A 67 18.86 5.12 -8.80
C ARG A 67 19.57 5.18 -7.46
N GLU A 68 20.39 6.19 -7.23
CA GLU A 68 21.08 6.39 -5.95
C GLU A 68 20.11 6.69 -4.80
N GLU A 69 19.10 7.54 -5.04
CA GLU A 69 18.06 7.84 -4.06
C GLU A 69 17.25 6.59 -3.67
N GLN A 70 16.87 5.76 -4.65
CA GLN A 70 16.19 4.49 -4.38
C GLN A 70 17.07 3.53 -3.58
N ARG A 71 18.37 3.44 -3.88
CA ARG A 71 19.30 2.57 -3.13
C ARG A 71 19.40 3.00 -1.66
N CYS A 72 19.48 4.30 -1.40
CA CYS A 72 19.48 4.83 -0.04
C CYS A 72 18.17 4.52 0.70
N ASN A 73 17.02 4.60 0.01
CA ASN A 73 15.73 4.26 0.60
C ASN A 73 15.59 2.75 0.90
N GLU A 74 16.07 1.89 0.02
CA GLU A 74 16.10 0.44 0.22
C GLU A 74 17.00 0.05 1.40
N GLU A 75 18.15 0.71 1.56
CA GLU A 75 19.05 0.49 2.71
C GLU A 75 18.37 0.84 4.04
N LYS A 76 17.63 1.97 4.10
CA LYS A 76 16.83 2.37 5.27
C LYS A 76 15.72 1.36 5.56
N MET A 77 14.97 0.95 4.54
CA MET A 77 13.92 -0.04 4.68
C MET A 77 14.46 -1.39 5.18
N ALA A 78 15.60 -1.85 4.64
CA ALA A 78 16.24 -3.10 5.07
C ALA A 78 16.72 -3.04 6.53
N PHE A 79 17.21 -1.88 6.99
CA PHE A 79 17.55 -1.66 8.38
C PHE A 79 16.31 -1.78 9.28
N GLU A 80 15.19 -1.16 8.92
CA GLU A 80 13.94 -1.24 9.68
C GLU A 80 13.36 -2.65 9.75
N ILE A 81 13.41 -3.40 8.63
CA ILE A 81 13.00 -4.80 8.55
C ILE A 81 13.86 -5.66 9.48
N ARG A 82 15.19 -5.50 9.45
CA ARG A 82 16.08 -6.21 10.38
C ARG A 82 15.76 -5.86 11.84
N ARG A 83 15.48 -4.58 12.12
CA ARG A 83 15.11 -4.10 13.45
C ARG A 83 13.78 -4.69 13.93
N SER A 84 12.78 -4.82 13.06
CA SER A 84 11.47 -5.37 13.41
C SER A 84 11.50 -6.88 13.59
N ILE A 85 12.21 -7.60 12.71
CA ILE A 85 12.44 -9.05 12.84
C ILE A 85 13.18 -9.36 14.15
N GLY A 86 14.22 -8.59 14.49
CA GLY A 86 14.94 -8.74 15.76
C GLY A 86 14.06 -8.54 16.99
N ARG A 87 13.14 -7.56 16.96
CA ARG A 87 12.15 -7.37 18.04
C ARG A 87 11.18 -8.55 18.15
N SER A 88 10.68 -9.06 17.03
CA SER A 88 9.76 -10.20 17.01
C SER A 88 10.44 -11.50 17.44
N LEU A 89 11.72 -11.69 17.15
CA LEU A 89 12.54 -12.81 17.66
C LEU A 89 12.80 -12.67 19.16
N SER A 90 13.15 -11.47 19.63
CA SER A 90 13.36 -11.20 21.06
C SER A 90 12.07 -11.41 21.88
N SER A 91 10.91 -11.03 21.34
CA SER A 91 9.61 -11.33 21.97
C SER A 91 9.35 -12.84 22.06
N LYS A 92 9.62 -13.59 20.97
CA LYS A 92 9.44 -15.05 20.98
C LYS A 92 10.36 -15.77 21.96
N ILE A 93 11.61 -15.34 22.10
CA ILE A 93 12.57 -15.93 23.04
C ILE A 93 12.14 -15.67 24.49
N VAL A 94 11.62 -14.46 24.80
CA VAL A 94 11.09 -14.14 26.13
C VAL A 94 9.83 -14.95 26.44
N ASP A 95 8.93 -15.12 25.45
CA ASP A 95 7.71 -15.92 25.59
C ASP A 95 8.00 -17.43 25.74
N GLU A 96 9.09 -17.92 25.16
CA GLU A 96 9.50 -19.33 25.24
C GLU A 96 10.26 -19.64 26.55
N ALA A 97 11.09 -18.71 27.03
CA ALA A 97 11.74 -18.80 28.33
C ALA A 97 10.71 -18.80 29.49
N ALA A 98 9.68 -17.97 29.42
CA ALA A 98 8.62 -17.92 30.43
C ALA A 98 7.75 -19.18 30.50
N ARG A 99 7.74 -20.03 29.46
CA ARG A 99 7.00 -21.31 29.44
C ARG A 99 7.79 -22.49 29.99
N ASN A 100 9.11 -22.38 30.08
CA ASN A 100 9.99 -23.46 30.54
C ASN A 100 10.36 -23.36 32.03
N GLU A 101 9.87 -22.34 32.74
CA GLU A 101 10.08 -22.15 34.19
C GLU A 101 8.87 -22.56 35.06
N VAL A 102 7.91 -23.32 34.52
CA VAL A 102 6.73 -23.86 35.24
C VAL A 102 6.75 -25.39 35.27
#